data_AF-A0A1F9QQM2-F1
#
_entry.id   AF-A0A1F9QQM2-F1
#
_cell.length_a   1.000
_cell.length_b   1.000
_cell.length_c   1.000
_cell.angle_alpha   90.00
_cell.angle_beta   90.00
_cell.angle_gamma   90.00
#
_symmetry.space_group_name_H-M   'P 1'
#
loop_
_entity.id
_entity.type
_entity.pdbx_description
1 polymer ?
#
loop_
_entity_poly.entity_id
_entity_poly.type
_entity_poly.pdbx_seq_one_letter_code
_entity_poly.pdbx_strand_id
1 'polypeptide(L)'
;MPIKKIEQLIKNEGKPDVAIRLARTQDMRRIQMLYAEVYGGNYAISIVTDKEKMRRAIENDSYYWLVAECEGRIIGSLVYALDLPDRLAKAFGAVVSQDYRKLDLARTMMKLVLDDITQTQKLVDVVYATTRTANHAPQKLTESLGFVKLGIFPNTHKVSENETHCLTAYFTEEALKKREPKPNLISEIVPFYDLVRKQLDFEAPAVTGVTSLYAENRHLVPPLPMETITAPAFIKNRYKTLRSNSFFEHAYMPFHEPNLLFITPDQSTEVYLNYNQKDKYSVVMGGVTREKSATVVLESIARKLSEMNMAYIEIILDAYTPQLQREAMDARYIPSGYFPCAKKSAGKRYDCIVFSRTFEVLDFRNVKLISLYKNFLREYLALWREHYIESAFRND
;
A
#
# COMPACT_ATOMS: atom_id res chain seq x y z
N MET A 1 8.59 15.09 20.37
CA MET A 1 9.23 15.09 19.03
C MET A 1 10.17 13.90 18.97
N PRO A 2 10.26 13.18 17.83
CA PRO A 2 11.23 12.09 17.65
C PRO A 2 12.66 12.60 17.86
N ILE A 3 13.48 11.88 18.60
CA ILE A 3 14.91 12.21 18.76
C ILE A 3 15.67 11.32 17.77
N LYS A 4 16.01 11.84 16.60
CA LYS A 4 16.71 11.04 15.58
C LYS A 4 18.21 11.01 15.87
N LYS A 5 18.70 9.91 16.42
CA LYS A 5 20.13 9.65 16.64
C LYS A 5 20.49 8.27 16.09
N ILE A 6 20.56 8.17 14.78
CA ILE A 6 21.02 6.95 14.10
C ILE A 6 22.34 7.26 13.41
N GLU A 7 23.42 6.75 13.99
CA GLU A 7 24.76 6.72 13.39
C GLU A 7 25.40 5.36 13.71
N GLN A 8 25.92 4.67 12.69
CA GLN A 8 26.60 3.40 12.84
C GLN A 8 27.78 3.33 11.88
N LEU A 9 28.96 2.95 12.39
CA LEU A 9 30.14 2.65 11.58
C LEU A 9 30.28 1.14 11.41
N ILE A 10 30.35 0.67 10.17
CA ILE A 10 30.63 -0.73 9.83
C ILE A 10 32.08 -0.79 9.37
N LYS A 11 32.92 -1.42 10.19
CA LYS A 11 34.31 -1.72 9.84
C LYS A 11 34.37 -2.94 8.94
N ASN A 12 35.17 -2.88 7.89
CA ASN A 12 35.24 -3.93 6.89
C ASN A 12 36.71 -4.29 6.65
N GLU A 13 37.16 -5.47 7.09
CA GLU A 13 38.58 -5.85 6.98
C GLU A 13 39.04 -5.84 5.50
N GLY A 14 40.03 -5.01 5.20
CA GLY A 14 40.56 -4.84 3.84
C GLY A 14 39.67 -4.06 2.87
N LYS A 15 38.59 -3.42 3.34
CA LYS A 15 37.72 -2.53 2.55
C LYS A 15 37.50 -1.21 3.30
N PRO A 16 37.11 -0.13 2.61
CA PRO A 16 36.82 1.13 3.29
C PRO A 16 35.61 0.97 4.22
N ASP A 17 35.66 1.68 5.36
CA ASP A 17 34.58 1.71 6.33
C ASP A 17 33.29 2.29 5.71
N VAL A 18 32.15 1.82 6.20
CA VAL A 18 30.83 2.32 5.78
C VAL A 18 30.15 3.00 6.96
N ALA A 19 29.82 4.28 6.81
CA ALA A 19 29.05 5.04 7.79
C ALA A 19 27.58 5.08 7.40
N ILE A 20 26.70 4.55 8.26
CA ILE A 20 25.25 4.73 8.15
C ILE A 20 24.85 5.93 9.02
N ARG A 21 24.14 6.89 8.42
CA ARG A 21 23.70 8.11 9.10
C ARG A 21 22.38 8.62 8.53
N LEU A 22 21.77 9.59 9.19
CA LEU A 22 20.66 10.35 8.63
C LEU A 22 21.11 11.13 7.38
N ALA A 23 20.22 11.19 6.39
CA ALA A 23 20.39 11.99 5.20
C ALA A 23 20.36 13.48 5.54
N ARG A 24 21.12 14.27 4.80
CA ARG A 24 21.18 15.73 4.85
C ARG A 24 20.74 16.28 3.50
N THR A 25 20.34 17.54 3.46
CA THR A 25 19.92 18.21 2.21
C THR A 25 21.00 18.18 1.13
N GLN A 26 22.27 18.15 1.52
CA GLN A 26 23.43 18.02 0.62
C GLN A 26 23.50 16.65 -0.07
N ASP A 27 22.92 15.60 0.52
CA ASP A 27 22.93 14.23 -0.04
C ASP A 27 21.90 14.05 -1.17
N MET A 28 20.93 14.97 -1.31
CA MET A 28 19.77 14.82 -2.20
C MET A 28 20.15 14.39 -3.62
N ARG A 29 21.10 15.10 -4.24
CA ARG A 29 21.55 14.81 -5.60
C ARG A 29 22.18 13.41 -5.72
N ARG A 30 22.96 13.00 -4.72
CA ARG A 30 23.63 11.69 -4.72
C ARG A 30 22.65 10.54 -4.50
N ILE A 31 21.66 10.73 -3.64
CA ILE A 31 20.55 9.78 -3.47
C ILE A 31 19.79 9.63 -4.79
N GLN A 32 19.41 10.73 -5.45
CA GLN A 32 18.71 10.67 -6.74
C GLN A 32 19.51 9.92 -7.81
N MET A 33 20.82 10.18 -7.90
CA MET A 33 21.70 9.46 -8.81
C MET A 33 21.75 7.95 -8.51
N LEU A 34 21.83 7.56 -7.23
CA LEU A 34 21.84 6.16 -6.81
C LEU A 34 20.54 5.43 -7.19
N TYR A 35 19.39 6.07 -7.00
CA TYR A 35 18.10 5.50 -7.44
C TYR A 35 18.04 5.35 -8.96
N ALA A 36 18.50 6.35 -9.72
CA ALA A 36 18.55 6.27 -11.18
C ALA A 36 19.53 5.19 -11.69
N GLU A 37 20.66 5.00 -11.02
CA GLU A 37 21.66 3.96 -11.34
C GLU A 37 21.09 2.54 -11.14
N VAL A 38 20.32 2.31 -10.07
CA VAL A 38 19.83 0.98 -9.71
C VAL A 38 18.47 0.63 -10.35
N TYR A 39 17.55 1.60 -10.43
CA TYR A 39 16.19 1.39 -10.93
C TYR A 39 15.92 2.02 -12.30
N GLY A 40 16.89 2.74 -12.88
CA GLY A 40 16.73 3.46 -14.13
C GLY A 40 15.99 4.80 -13.99
N GLY A 41 15.98 5.58 -15.07
CA GLY A 41 15.36 6.93 -15.10
C GLY A 41 13.83 6.94 -14.93
N ASN A 42 13.18 5.79 -15.01
CA ASN A 42 11.73 5.68 -14.93
C ASN A 42 11.19 5.44 -13.51
N TYR A 43 12.03 5.49 -12.47
CA TYR A 43 11.56 5.38 -11.09
C TYR A 43 10.42 6.37 -10.80
N ALA A 44 9.31 5.87 -10.27
CA ALA A 44 8.04 6.62 -10.19
C ALA A 44 7.73 7.18 -8.80
N ILE A 45 8.50 6.82 -7.76
CA ILE A 45 8.19 7.25 -6.40
C ILE A 45 8.56 8.72 -6.21
N SER A 46 7.53 9.56 -6.13
CA SER A 46 7.70 11.01 -6.12
C SER A 46 8.53 11.54 -4.94
N ILE A 47 8.58 10.85 -3.79
CA ILE A 47 9.41 11.29 -2.66
C ILE A 47 10.90 11.37 -3.02
N VAL A 48 11.37 10.55 -3.97
CA VAL A 48 12.76 10.53 -4.44
C VAL A 48 12.95 11.47 -5.63
N THR A 49 12.00 11.52 -6.56
CA THR A 49 12.16 12.24 -7.83
C THR A 49 11.80 13.72 -7.76
N ASP A 50 10.89 14.11 -6.85
CA ASP A 50 10.47 15.48 -6.64
C ASP A 50 11.37 16.16 -5.61
N LYS A 51 12.03 17.25 -6.02
CA LYS A 51 13.01 17.98 -5.21
C LYS A 51 12.41 18.54 -3.92
N GLU A 52 11.21 19.11 -3.97
CA GLU A 52 10.60 19.76 -2.82
C GLU A 52 10.03 18.73 -1.84
N LYS A 53 9.44 17.63 -2.36
CA LYS A 53 9.04 16.49 -1.52
C LYS A 53 10.24 15.85 -0.82
N MET A 54 11.33 15.65 -1.55
CA MET A 54 12.55 15.07 -1.01
C MET A 54 13.16 15.95 0.08
N ARG A 55 13.32 17.25 -0.17
CA ARG A 55 13.81 18.22 0.83
C ARG A 55 12.95 18.17 2.08
N ARG A 56 11.62 18.27 1.90
CA ARG A 56 10.66 18.21 3.01
C ARG A 56 10.81 16.93 3.80
N ALA A 57 10.96 15.78 3.16
CA ALA A 57 11.13 14.51 3.86
C ALA A 57 12.46 14.42 4.62
N ILE A 58 13.56 14.97 4.09
CA ILE A 58 14.85 15.01 4.81
C ILE A 58 14.78 15.91 6.06
N GLU A 59 14.09 17.05 5.95
CA GLU A 59 14.01 18.05 7.02
C GLU A 59 12.91 17.76 8.07
N ASN A 60 11.98 16.84 7.79
CA ASN A 60 10.78 16.63 8.60
C ASN A 60 10.88 15.41 9.54
N ASP A 61 10.39 15.57 10.77
CA ASP A 61 10.42 14.53 11.80
C ASP A 61 9.53 13.32 11.55
N SER A 62 8.53 13.44 10.67
CA SER A 62 7.68 12.33 10.22
C SER A 62 8.37 11.41 9.20
N TYR A 63 9.67 11.58 8.95
CA TYR A 63 10.43 10.74 8.03
C TYR A 63 11.75 10.29 8.63
N TYR A 64 12.14 9.05 8.36
CA TYR A 64 13.47 8.54 8.62
C TYR A 64 14.12 8.26 7.28
N TRP A 65 15.05 9.13 6.88
CA TRP A 65 15.81 8.95 5.65
C TRP A 65 17.27 8.70 6.02
N LEU A 66 17.75 7.50 5.77
CA LEU A 66 19.12 7.08 6.06
C LEU A 66 19.92 7.00 4.76
N VAL A 67 21.21 7.23 4.88
CA VAL A 67 22.21 6.96 3.84
C VAL A 67 23.32 6.09 4.41
N ALA A 68 23.86 5.22 3.56
CA ALA A 68 25.14 4.57 3.79
C ALA A 68 26.19 5.27 2.92
N GLU A 69 27.26 5.72 3.55
CA GLU A 69 28.36 6.47 2.94
C GLU A 69 29.66 5.69 3.06
N CYS A 70 30.42 5.65 1.98
CA CYS A 70 31.74 5.02 1.90
C CYS A 70 32.65 5.97 1.11
N GLU A 71 33.73 6.43 1.72
CA GLU A 71 34.71 7.36 1.11
C GLU A 71 34.06 8.61 0.46
N GLY A 72 33.07 9.21 1.13
CA GLY A 72 32.35 10.40 0.61
C GLY A 72 31.30 10.11 -0.46
N ARG A 73 31.13 8.85 -0.88
CA ARG A 73 30.08 8.42 -1.83
C ARG A 73 28.89 7.82 -1.07
N ILE A 74 27.68 8.28 -1.42
CA ILE A 74 26.44 7.62 -0.98
C ILE A 74 26.27 6.32 -1.77
N ILE A 75 26.37 5.19 -1.08
CA ILE A 75 26.28 3.83 -1.63
C ILE A 75 25.00 3.10 -1.22
N GLY A 76 24.23 3.66 -0.28
CA GLY A 76 22.93 3.14 0.11
C GLY A 76 21.98 4.24 0.55
N SER A 77 20.68 4.04 0.36
CA SER A 77 19.63 4.94 0.82
C SER A 77 18.37 4.18 1.22
N LEU A 78 17.73 4.61 2.30
CA LEU A 78 16.50 4.03 2.83
C LEU A 78 15.59 5.14 3.34
N VAL A 79 14.29 5.08 3.02
CA VAL A 79 13.31 6.05 3.53
C VAL A 79 12.05 5.40 4.09
N TYR A 80 11.70 5.84 5.30
CA TYR A 80 10.46 5.53 6.00
C TYR A 80 9.67 6.83 6.19
N ALA A 81 8.35 6.76 6.11
CA ALA A 81 7.47 7.81 6.65
C ALA A 81 6.68 7.26 7.82
N LEU A 82 6.37 8.14 8.77
CA LEU A 82 5.63 7.87 9.99
C LEU A 82 4.33 8.65 10.00
N ASP A 83 3.26 7.96 10.33
CA ASP A 83 1.97 8.51 10.73
C ASP A 83 1.86 8.34 12.24
N LEU A 84 2.23 9.38 12.99
CA LEU A 84 2.23 9.35 14.46
C LEU A 84 0.80 9.26 15.05
N PRO A 85 -0.21 9.97 14.53
CA PRO A 85 -1.60 9.79 14.95
C PRO A 85 -2.06 8.32 14.93
N ASP A 86 -1.87 7.65 13.79
CA ASP A 86 -2.27 6.25 13.60
C ASP A 86 -1.24 5.23 14.11
N ARG A 87 -0.07 5.73 14.53
CA ARG A 87 1.07 4.94 14.98
C ARG A 87 1.46 3.90 13.94
N LEU A 88 1.57 4.34 12.69
CA LEU A 88 1.97 3.55 11.54
C LEU A 88 3.28 4.07 10.94
N ALA A 89 4.03 3.20 10.29
CA ALA A 89 5.08 3.62 9.38
C ALA A 89 5.00 2.84 8.06
N LYS A 90 5.49 3.46 6.99
CA LYS A 90 5.69 2.83 5.69
C LYS A 90 7.16 2.90 5.30
N ALA A 91 7.77 1.76 5.01
CA ALA A 91 9.05 1.70 4.31
C ALA A 91 8.79 1.86 2.80
N PHE A 92 9.24 2.97 2.22
CA PHE A 92 8.93 3.31 0.82
C PHE A 92 9.95 2.75 -0.18
N GLY A 93 11.23 2.81 0.17
CA GLY A 93 12.29 2.48 -0.77
C GLY A 93 13.63 2.27 -0.08
N ALA A 94 14.29 1.20 -0.50
CA ALA A 94 15.67 0.89 -0.16
C ALA A 94 16.46 0.72 -1.46
N VAL A 95 17.66 1.29 -1.52
CA VAL A 95 18.58 1.12 -2.63
C VAL A 95 19.99 0.96 -2.10
N VAL A 96 20.75 0.03 -2.70
CA VAL A 96 22.17 -0.17 -2.42
C VAL A 96 22.88 -0.32 -3.76
N SER A 97 24.00 0.38 -3.92
CA SER A 97 24.87 0.31 -5.09
C SER A 97 25.26 -1.14 -5.37
N GLN A 98 25.37 -1.50 -6.66
CA GLN A 98 25.60 -2.88 -7.06
C GLN A 98 26.92 -3.43 -6.51
N ASP A 99 27.95 -2.60 -6.48
CA ASP A 99 29.31 -2.92 -6.02
C ASP A 99 29.38 -3.21 -4.52
N TYR A 100 28.38 -2.74 -3.76
CA TYR A 100 28.30 -2.85 -2.30
C TYR A 100 27.18 -3.79 -1.84
N ARG A 101 26.63 -4.59 -2.77
CA ARG A 101 25.72 -5.69 -2.43
C ARG A 101 26.47 -6.75 -1.61
N LYS A 102 25.73 -7.54 -0.83
CA LYS A 102 26.25 -8.59 0.10
C LYS A 102 26.95 -8.08 1.36
N LEU A 103 26.97 -6.76 1.60
CA LEU A 103 27.40 -6.16 2.88
C LEU A 103 26.23 -5.98 3.87
N ASP A 104 25.09 -6.62 3.59
CA ASP A 104 23.84 -6.51 4.37
C ASP A 104 23.35 -5.08 4.68
N LEU A 105 23.82 -4.07 3.94
CA LEU A 105 23.51 -2.67 4.19
C LEU A 105 22.00 -2.38 4.25
N ALA A 106 21.22 -2.92 3.31
CA ALA A 106 19.77 -2.73 3.30
C ALA A 106 19.13 -3.31 4.57
N ARG A 107 19.58 -4.49 5.02
CA ARG A 107 19.11 -5.14 6.25
C ARG A 107 19.49 -4.33 7.48
N THR A 108 20.74 -3.90 7.57
CA THR A 108 21.23 -3.10 8.70
C THR A 108 20.49 -1.78 8.80
N MET A 109 20.35 -1.04 7.69
CA MET A 109 19.62 0.23 7.68
C MET A 109 18.14 0.06 8.05
N MET A 110 17.46 -0.96 7.50
CA MET A 110 16.06 -1.23 7.84
C MET A 110 15.89 -1.62 9.30
N LYS A 111 16.80 -2.45 9.83
CA LYS A 111 16.79 -2.84 11.24
C LYS A 111 16.99 -1.66 12.17
N LEU A 112 17.96 -0.79 11.88
CA LEU A 112 18.21 0.42 12.69
C LEU A 112 16.96 1.29 12.81
N VAL A 113 16.28 1.57 11.68
CA VAL A 113 15.04 2.36 11.71
C VAL A 113 13.94 1.60 12.44
N LEU A 114 13.76 0.32 12.14
CA LEU A 114 12.70 -0.50 12.73
C LEU A 114 12.83 -0.56 14.26
N ASP A 115 14.02 -0.85 14.77
CA ASP A 115 14.28 -0.93 16.21
C ASP A 115 14.06 0.44 16.88
N ASP A 116 14.54 1.53 16.25
CA ASP A 116 14.37 2.87 16.80
C ASP A 116 12.89 3.27 16.91
N ILE A 117 12.11 3.11 15.84
CA ILE A 117 10.72 3.56 15.81
C ILE A 117 9.75 2.63 16.54
N THR A 118 10.07 1.34 16.70
CA THR A 118 9.18 0.36 17.35
C THR A 118 9.58 -0.02 18.78
N GLN A 119 10.87 -0.04 19.11
CA GLN A 119 11.38 -0.52 20.40
C GLN A 119 11.94 0.61 21.26
N THR A 120 12.87 1.40 20.72
CA THR A 120 13.58 2.45 21.47
C THR A 120 12.67 3.63 21.78
N GLN A 121 12.05 4.20 20.76
CA GLN A 121 11.17 5.37 20.89
C GLN A 121 9.69 5.02 20.93
N LYS A 122 9.32 3.80 20.51
CA LYS A 122 7.92 3.30 20.50
C LYS A 122 6.96 4.27 19.81
N LEU A 123 7.39 4.86 18.70
CA LEU A 123 6.64 5.87 17.94
C LEU A 123 5.47 5.25 17.19
N VAL A 124 5.64 4.02 16.70
CA VAL A 124 4.66 3.31 15.87
C VAL A 124 4.47 1.88 16.37
N ASP A 125 3.30 1.31 16.10
CA ASP A 125 2.97 -0.07 16.47
C ASP A 125 3.02 -1.02 15.26
N VAL A 126 2.86 -0.47 14.05
CA VAL A 126 2.80 -1.25 12.82
C VAL A 126 3.66 -0.57 11.75
N VAL A 127 4.49 -1.36 11.07
CA VAL A 127 5.35 -0.89 9.98
C VAL A 127 5.08 -1.75 8.76
N TYR A 128 4.66 -1.16 7.65
CA TYR A 128 4.39 -1.93 6.43
C TYR A 128 5.31 -1.52 5.28
N ALA A 129 5.42 -2.42 4.30
CA ALA A 129 6.18 -2.20 3.09
C ALA A 129 5.50 -2.89 1.91
N THR A 130 5.74 -2.37 0.71
CA THR A 130 5.52 -3.12 -0.52
C THR A 130 6.86 -3.58 -1.08
N THR A 131 6.91 -4.80 -1.60
CA THR A 131 8.14 -5.37 -2.18
C THR A 131 7.88 -5.76 -3.63
N ARG A 132 8.79 -5.36 -4.53
CA ARG A 132 8.71 -5.75 -5.94
C ARG A 132 8.95 -7.26 -6.09
N THR A 133 8.33 -7.85 -7.11
CA THR A 133 8.43 -9.29 -7.37
C THR A 133 9.40 -9.67 -8.48
N ALA A 134 10.11 -8.71 -9.09
CA ALA A 134 11.13 -8.99 -10.12
C ALA A 134 12.29 -9.87 -9.60
N ASN A 135 12.51 -9.90 -8.27
CA ASN A 135 13.43 -10.80 -7.61
C ASN A 135 13.00 -11.09 -6.16
N HIS A 136 13.57 -12.14 -5.56
CA HIS A 136 13.23 -12.58 -4.21
C HIS A 136 13.86 -11.74 -3.09
N ALA A 137 14.85 -10.89 -3.39
CA ALA A 137 15.70 -10.29 -2.36
C ALA A 137 14.93 -9.33 -1.41
N PRO A 138 14.09 -8.40 -1.89
CA PRO A 138 13.25 -7.57 -1.01
C PRO A 138 12.28 -8.39 -0.15
N GLN A 139 11.70 -9.46 -0.70
CA GLN A 139 10.77 -10.33 0.03
C GLN A 139 11.48 -11.08 1.17
N LYS A 140 12.67 -11.64 0.89
CA LYS A 140 13.50 -12.31 1.89
C LYS A 140 14.06 -11.34 2.93
N LEU A 141 14.36 -10.11 2.52
CA LEU A 141 14.84 -9.05 3.40
C LEU A 141 13.82 -8.73 4.49
N THR A 142 12.57 -8.44 4.11
CA THR A 142 11.51 -8.15 5.07
C THR A 142 11.17 -9.37 5.93
N GLU A 143 11.16 -10.57 5.35
CA GLU A 143 11.00 -11.83 6.09
C GLU A 143 12.09 -12.00 7.17
N SER A 144 13.36 -11.72 6.85
CA SER A 144 14.48 -11.80 7.81
C SER A 144 14.40 -10.79 8.97
N LEU A 145 13.57 -9.76 8.81
CA LEU A 145 13.32 -8.72 9.82
C LEU A 145 12.01 -8.97 10.59
N GLY A 146 11.37 -10.14 10.41
CA GLY A 146 10.16 -10.51 11.13
C GLY A 146 8.87 -9.93 10.53
N PHE A 147 8.89 -9.44 9.29
CA PHE A 147 7.66 -9.01 8.64
C PHE A 147 6.82 -10.22 8.19
N VAL A 148 5.52 -10.09 8.38
CA VAL A 148 4.48 -11.04 8.00
C VAL A 148 3.99 -10.73 6.59
N LYS A 149 3.65 -11.76 5.81
CA LYS A 149 3.19 -11.63 4.42
C LYS A 149 1.69 -11.45 4.43
N LEU A 150 1.20 -10.39 3.78
CA LEU A 150 -0.19 -9.94 3.93
C LEU A 150 -1.01 -9.96 2.64
N GLY A 151 -0.35 -10.01 1.48
CA GLY A 151 -1.05 -9.97 0.20
C GLY A 151 -0.14 -9.80 -0.99
N ILE A 152 -0.75 -9.76 -2.16
CA ILE A 152 -0.12 -9.52 -3.45
C ILE A 152 -1.00 -8.60 -4.29
N PHE A 153 -0.37 -7.68 -5.02
CA PHE A 153 -1.01 -6.66 -5.85
C PHE A 153 -0.59 -6.86 -7.30
N PRO A 154 -1.33 -7.70 -8.07
CA PRO A 154 -1.06 -7.93 -9.48
C PRO A 154 -1.17 -6.65 -10.29
N ASN A 155 -0.19 -6.41 -11.18
CA ASN A 155 -0.13 -5.25 -12.09
C ASN A 155 -0.36 -3.88 -11.41
N THR A 156 0.06 -3.71 -10.15
CA THR A 156 -0.20 -2.47 -9.39
C THR A 156 0.44 -1.22 -10.01
N HIS A 157 1.58 -1.38 -10.69
CA HIS A 157 2.26 -0.28 -11.38
C HIS A 157 2.58 -0.68 -12.82
N LYS A 158 2.47 0.28 -13.74
CA LYS A 158 2.85 0.16 -15.15
C LYS A 158 3.82 1.27 -15.53
N VAL A 159 5.12 0.97 -15.45
CA VAL A 159 6.19 1.91 -15.78
C VAL A 159 6.72 1.63 -17.20
N SER A 160 7.62 0.66 -17.35
CA SER A 160 8.01 0.09 -18.65
C SER A 160 7.29 -1.24 -18.91
N GLU A 161 7.03 -1.98 -17.84
CA GLU A 161 6.34 -3.26 -17.81
C GLU A 161 5.35 -3.25 -16.64
N ASN A 162 4.45 -4.23 -16.61
CA ASN A 162 3.57 -4.45 -15.47
C ASN A 162 4.38 -4.98 -14.28
N GLU A 163 4.27 -4.30 -13.15
CA GLU A 163 4.89 -4.71 -11.89
C GLU A 163 3.84 -5.26 -10.93
N THR A 164 4.07 -6.48 -10.46
CA THR A 164 3.35 -7.05 -9.31
C THR A 164 4.14 -6.79 -8.04
N HIS A 165 3.48 -6.34 -6.98
CA HIS A 165 4.09 -6.08 -5.67
C HIS A 165 3.49 -6.99 -4.62
N CYS A 166 4.22 -7.24 -3.54
CA CYS A 166 3.75 -7.96 -2.36
C CYS A 166 3.57 -7.01 -1.19
N LEU A 167 2.55 -7.23 -0.36
CA LEU A 167 2.34 -6.52 0.90
C LEU A 167 2.95 -7.29 2.08
N THR A 168 3.60 -6.56 2.98
CA THR A 168 4.15 -7.13 4.21
C THR A 168 4.12 -6.12 5.34
N ALA A 169 4.00 -6.58 6.59
CA ALA A 169 4.10 -5.70 7.75
C ALA A 169 4.75 -6.36 8.96
N TYR A 170 5.41 -5.54 9.76
CA TYR A 170 5.90 -5.86 11.09
C TYR A 170 4.91 -5.32 12.12
N PHE A 171 4.59 -6.14 13.11
CA PHE A 171 3.66 -5.83 14.19
C PHE A 171 4.40 -5.86 15.52
N THR A 172 4.28 -4.80 16.31
CA THR A 172 4.70 -4.88 17.71
C THR A 172 3.72 -5.73 18.52
N GLU A 173 4.14 -6.26 19.65
CA GLU A 173 3.24 -6.93 20.60
C GLU A 173 2.06 -6.04 21.00
N GLU A 174 2.32 -4.73 21.17
CA GLU A 174 1.29 -3.75 21.50
C GLU A 174 0.25 -3.57 20.39
N ALA A 175 0.63 -3.69 19.11
CA ALA A 175 -0.34 -3.71 18.02
C ALA A 175 -1.28 -4.91 18.14
N LEU A 176 -0.70 -6.09 18.35
CA LEU A 176 -1.44 -7.36 18.42
C LEU A 176 -2.37 -7.41 19.63
N LYS A 177 -1.92 -6.94 20.80
CA LYS A 177 -2.76 -6.85 22.02
C LYS A 177 -3.97 -5.93 21.85
N LYS A 178 -3.84 -4.88 21.03
CA LYS A 178 -4.90 -3.89 20.78
C LYS A 178 -5.78 -4.26 19.59
N ARG A 179 -5.51 -5.37 18.90
CA ARG A 179 -6.30 -5.84 17.78
C ARG A 179 -7.72 -6.17 18.23
N GLU A 180 -8.70 -5.72 17.47
CA GLU A 180 -10.08 -6.19 17.61
C GLU A 180 -10.18 -7.61 17.03
N PRO A 181 -10.46 -8.64 17.86
CA PRO A 181 -10.49 -10.02 17.39
C PRO A 181 -11.78 -10.32 16.60
N LYS A 182 -11.81 -11.47 15.95
CA LYS A 182 -12.96 -12.05 15.24
C LYS A 182 -13.52 -11.09 14.17
N PRO A 183 -12.75 -10.78 13.11
CA PRO A 183 -13.28 -10.09 11.94
C PRO A 183 -14.50 -10.83 11.39
N ASN A 184 -15.41 -10.10 10.73
CA ASN A 184 -16.61 -10.67 10.14
C ASN A 184 -16.50 -10.61 8.61
N LEU A 185 -16.33 -11.77 8.00
CA LEU A 185 -15.91 -11.91 6.61
C LEU A 185 -16.98 -12.59 5.76
N ILE A 186 -17.01 -12.27 4.47
CA ILE A 186 -17.63 -13.15 3.46
C ILE A 186 -16.68 -14.31 3.12
N SER A 187 -17.22 -15.41 2.60
CA SER A 187 -16.47 -16.65 2.35
C SER A 187 -15.28 -16.47 1.42
N GLU A 188 -15.37 -15.57 0.43
CA GLU A 188 -14.31 -15.30 -0.55
C GLU A 188 -13.05 -14.66 0.06
N ILE A 189 -13.16 -14.06 1.25
CA ILE A 189 -12.04 -13.38 1.92
C ILE A 189 -11.37 -14.30 2.95
N VAL A 190 -12.07 -15.32 3.43
CA VAL A 190 -11.55 -16.30 4.41
C VAL A 190 -10.21 -16.90 3.99
N PRO A 191 -9.97 -17.30 2.72
CA PRO A 191 -8.66 -17.81 2.29
C PRO A 191 -7.51 -16.82 2.51
N PHE A 192 -7.73 -15.53 2.27
CA PHE A 192 -6.73 -14.48 2.50
C PHE A 192 -6.47 -14.29 3.99
N TYR A 193 -7.53 -14.28 4.80
CA TYR A 193 -7.42 -14.23 6.26
C TYR A 193 -6.63 -15.43 6.79
N ASP A 194 -6.94 -16.65 6.36
CA ASP A 194 -6.29 -17.86 6.84
C ASP A 194 -4.78 -17.90 6.58
N LEU A 195 -4.33 -17.31 5.46
CA LEU A 195 -2.90 -17.18 5.17
C LEU A 195 -2.18 -16.28 6.19
N VAL A 196 -2.85 -15.22 6.68
CA VAL A 196 -2.32 -14.33 7.72
C VAL A 196 -2.49 -14.94 9.11
N ARG A 197 -3.67 -15.49 9.38
CA ARG A 197 -4.05 -16.15 10.65
C ARG A 197 -3.03 -17.20 11.05
N LYS A 198 -2.59 -18.05 10.12
CA LYS A 198 -1.59 -19.10 10.38
C LYS A 198 -0.19 -18.57 10.72
N GLN A 199 0.16 -17.36 10.26
CA GLN A 199 1.46 -16.75 10.57
C GLN A 199 1.47 -16.08 11.95
N LEU A 200 0.31 -15.58 12.40
CA LEU A 200 0.15 -14.79 13.63
C LEU A 200 -0.62 -15.50 14.74
N ASP A 201 -1.00 -16.76 14.52
CA ASP A 201 -1.81 -17.58 15.42
C ASP A 201 -3.12 -16.90 15.87
N PHE A 202 -3.84 -16.31 14.90
CA PHE A 202 -5.13 -15.68 15.18
C PHE A 202 -6.29 -16.68 15.24
N GLU A 203 -7.36 -16.24 15.89
CA GLU A 203 -8.63 -16.93 15.97
C GLU A 203 -9.33 -17.09 14.61
N ALA A 204 -10.25 -18.04 14.49
CA ALA A 204 -11.10 -18.15 13.30
C ALA A 204 -12.00 -16.90 13.14
N PRO A 205 -12.30 -16.46 11.90
CA PRO A 205 -13.16 -15.29 11.70
C PRO A 205 -14.63 -15.68 11.92
N ALA A 206 -15.49 -14.69 12.15
CA ALA A 206 -16.91 -14.86 11.88
C ALA A 206 -17.13 -14.86 10.36
N VAL A 207 -18.05 -15.68 9.87
CA VAL A 207 -18.39 -15.74 8.45
C VAL A 207 -19.87 -15.45 8.27
N THR A 208 -20.20 -14.40 7.52
CA THR A 208 -21.57 -14.00 7.23
C THR A 208 -21.83 -14.12 5.74
N GLY A 209 -22.84 -14.91 5.37
CA GLY A 209 -23.35 -14.95 4.00
C GLY A 209 -24.11 -13.66 3.70
N VAL A 210 -23.76 -13.00 2.60
CA VAL A 210 -24.41 -11.76 2.17
C VAL A 210 -24.69 -11.80 0.68
N THR A 211 -25.94 -11.48 0.34
CA THR A 211 -26.40 -11.25 -1.03
C THR A 211 -26.50 -9.76 -1.28
N SER A 212 -26.00 -9.30 -2.42
CA SER A 212 -26.08 -7.90 -2.82
C SER A 212 -27.18 -7.66 -3.85
N LEU A 213 -27.59 -6.40 -3.97
CA LEU A 213 -28.57 -5.93 -4.93
C LEU A 213 -28.18 -6.18 -6.40
N TYR A 214 -26.88 -6.29 -6.68
CA TYR A 214 -26.33 -6.53 -8.03
C TYR A 214 -25.65 -7.89 -8.17
N ALA A 215 -25.86 -8.81 -7.24
CA ALA A 215 -25.21 -10.12 -7.23
C ALA A 215 -25.47 -10.91 -8.53
N GLU A 216 -26.71 -10.86 -9.04
CA GLU A 216 -27.13 -11.59 -10.25
C GLU A 216 -26.88 -10.80 -11.54
N ASN A 217 -26.83 -9.47 -11.48
CA ASN A 217 -26.81 -8.60 -12.67
C ASN A 217 -25.72 -7.51 -12.58
N ARG A 218 -24.46 -7.92 -12.47
CA ARG A 218 -23.30 -7.01 -12.35
C ARG A 218 -23.08 -6.09 -13.57
N HIS A 219 -23.73 -6.37 -14.69
CA HIS A 219 -23.69 -5.53 -15.90
C HIS A 219 -24.68 -4.36 -15.86
N LEU A 220 -25.67 -4.39 -14.96
CA LEU A 220 -26.73 -3.39 -14.85
C LEU A 220 -26.46 -2.31 -13.80
N VAL A 221 -25.24 -2.21 -13.26
CA VAL A 221 -24.89 -1.18 -12.28
C VAL A 221 -24.96 0.20 -12.97
N PRO A 222 -25.89 1.10 -12.55
CA PRO A 222 -26.08 2.39 -13.19
C PRO A 222 -24.86 3.30 -12.94
N PRO A 223 -24.28 3.93 -13.97
CA PRO A 223 -23.15 4.82 -13.77
C PRO A 223 -23.61 6.16 -13.19
N LEU A 224 -22.86 6.70 -12.24
CA LEU A 224 -22.99 8.08 -11.80
C LEU A 224 -22.27 9.02 -12.78
N PRO A 225 -22.87 10.17 -13.14
CA PRO A 225 -22.25 11.13 -14.05
C PRO A 225 -21.14 11.91 -13.30
N MET A 226 -19.93 11.36 -13.24
CA MET A 226 -18.81 11.97 -12.52
C MET A 226 -18.01 12.94 -13.40
N GLU A 227 -17.86 14.17 -12.94
CA GLU A 227 -16.89 15.17 -13.41
C GLU A 227 -15.52 14.97 -12.75
N THR A 228 -14.47 15.50 -13.36
CA THR A 228 -13.09 15.32 -12.91
C THR A 228 -12.43 16.65 -12.58
N ILE A 229 -11.90 16.76 -11.36
CA ILE A 229 -11.13 17.92 -10.90
C ILE A 229 -9.68 17.50 -10.63
N THR A 230 -8.72 18.18 -11.26
CA THR A 230 -7.26 17.95 -11.11
C THR A 230 -6.54 19.20 -10.62
N ALA A 231 -7.02 19.76 -9.50
CA ALA A 231 -6.44 20.95 -8.86
C ALA A 231 -5.87 20.59 -7.47
N PRO A 232 -4.61 20.12 -7.35
CA PRO A 232 -4.10 19.48 -6.13
C PRO A 232 -4.20 20.32 -4.86
N ALA A 233 -3.92 21.64 -4.94
CA ALA A 233 -4.03 22.53 -3.78
C ALA A 233 -5.48 22.69 -3.31
N PHE A 234 -6.42 22.84 -4.25
CA PHE A 234 -7.85 22.90 -3.96
C PHE A 234 -8.34 21.60 -3.32
N ILE A 235 -8.03 20.46 -3.95
CA ILE A 235 -8.42 19.12 -3.50
C ILE A 235 -7.89 18.87 -2.08
N LYS A 236 -6.59 19.12 -1.85
CA LYS A 236 -5.95 18.93 -0.55
C LYS A 236 -6.61 19.79 0.54
N ASN A 237 -6.94 21.04 0.25
CA ASN A 237 -7.58 21.91 1.23
C ASN A 237 -9.02 21.48 1.53
N ARG A 238 -9.79 21.08 0.52
CA ARG A 238 -11.15 20.55 0.71
C ARG A 238 -11.16 19.23 1.50
N TYR A 239 -10.18 18.35 1.23
CA TYR A 239 -10.06 17.07 1.92
C TYR A 239 -9.77 17.20 3.42
N LYS A 240 -9.02 18.24 3.85
CA LYS A 240 -8.71 18.45 5.28
C LYS A 240 -9.96 18.63 6.15
N THR A 241 -11.02 19.19 5.59
CA THR A 241 -12.30 19.42 6.27
C THR A 241 -13.32 18.33 5.97
N LEU A 242 -12.96 17.32 5.17
CA LEU A 242 -13.85 16.24 4.81
C LEU A 242 -14.28 15.46 6.05
N ARG A 243 -15.57 15.16 6.12
CA ARG A 243 -16.13 14.17 7.01
C ARG A 243 -16.71 13.08 6.14
N SER A 244 -15.94 12.01 5.95
CA SER A 244 -16.42 10.85 5.21
C SER A 244 -17.74 10.38 5.77
N ASN A 245 -18.65 9.95 4.90
CA ASN A 245 -19.94 9.39 5.28
C ASN A 245 -20.19 8.07 4.56
N SER A 246 -21.28 7.37 4.92
CA SER A 246 -21.66 6.12 4.25
C SER A 246 -20.50 5.11 4.28
N PHE A 247 -20.29 4.35 3.22
CA PHE A 247 -19.22 3.37 3.16
C PHE A 247 -17.80 3.97 3.23
N PHE A 248 -17.61 5.28 2.99
CA PHE A 248 -16.30 5.90 3.12
C PHE A 248 -15.82 6.04 4.58
N GLU A 249 -16.70 5.93 5.58
CA GLU A 249 -16.31 5.85 7.00
C GLU A 249 -15.49 4.59 7.30
N HIS A 250 -15.70 3.56 6.48
CA HIS A 250 -15.07 2.25 6.53
C HIS A 250 -13.79 2.17 5.68
N ALA A 251 -13.57 3.14 4.79
CA ALA A 251 -12.36 3.25 3.99
C ALA A 251 -11.18 3.79 4.80
N TYR A 252 -9.97 3.34 4.47
CA TYR A 252 -8.76 3.77 5.17
C TYR A 252 -7.52 3.72 4.28
N MET A 253 -6.94 4.87 3.91
CA MET A 253 -5.74 4.90 3.07
C MET A 253 -4.62 5.74 3.69
N PRO A 254 -3.59 5.12 4.30
CA PRO A 254 -2.48 5.86 4.88
C PRO A 254 -1.42 6.21 3.83
N PHE A 255 -0.62 7.24 4.11
CA PHE A 255 0.58 7.65 3.34
C PHE A 255 0.34 8.11 1.89
N HIS A 256 -0.87 8.52 1.56
CA HIS A 256 -1.20 9.15 0.28
C HIS A 256 -1.80 10.54 0.52
N GLU A 257 -1.69 11.42 -0.48
CA GLU A 257 -2.36 12.73 -0.46
C GLU A 257 -3.28 12.83 -1.68
N PRO A 258 -4.52 13.30 -1.54
CA PRO A 258 -5.43 13.35 -2.68
C PRO A 258 -4.98 14.41 -3.68
N ASN A 259 -4.99 14.04 -4.96
CA ASN A 259 -4.66 14.92 -6.09
C ASN A 259 -5.67 14.82 -7.24
N LEU A 260 -6.72 14.03 -7.08
CA LEU A 260 -7.83 13.85 -7.99
C LEU A 260 -9.14 13.84 -7.21
N LEU A 261 -10.16 14.49 -7.75
CA LEU A 261 -11.52 14.49 -7.21
C LEU A 261 -12.50 14.15 -8.32
N PHE A 262 -13.32 13.12 -8.09
CA PHE A 262 -14.52 12.87 -8.87
C PHE A 262 -15.74 13.40 -8.15
N ILE A 263 -16.61 14.11 -8.87
CA ILE A 263 -17.77 14.77 -8.28
C ILE A 263 -18.97 14.69 -9.22
N THR A 264 -20.17 14.45 -8.69
CA THR A 264 -21.40 14.53 -9.50
C THR A 264 -21.84 16.00 -9.66
N PRO A 265 -22.51 16.39 -10.77
CA PRO A 265 -22.97 17.77 -10.99
C PRO A 265 -23.83 18.34 -9.85
N ASP A 266 -24.61 17.49 -9.20
CA ASP A 266 -25.45 17.85 -8.04
C ASP A 266 -24.69 17.85 -6.69
N GLN A 267 -23.38 17.55 -6.72
CA GLN A 267 -22.48 17.41 -5.57
C GLN A 267 -22.96 16.40 -4.53
N SER A 268 -23.86 15.48 -4.91
CA SER A 268 -24.34 14.43 -4.02
C SER A 268 -23.28 13.36 -3.75
N THR A 269 -22.28 13.24 -4.62
CA THR A 269 -21.14 12.33 -4.47
C THR A 269 -19.84 13.04 -4.78
N GLU A 270 -18.88 12.94 -3.86
CA GLU A 270 -17.49 13.38 -3.99
C GLU A 270 -16.56 12.23 -3.60
N VAL A 271 -15.62 11.90 -4.48
CA VAL A 271 -14.63 10.84 -4.24
C VAL A 271 -13.24 11.42 -4.41
N TYR A 272 -12.44 11.33 -3.35
CA TYR A 272 -11.06 11.79 -3.34
C TYR A 272 -10.14 10.62 -3.65
N LEU A 273 -9.25 10.82 -4.60
CA LEU A 273 -8.28 9.82 -5.03
C LEU A 273 -6.88 10.40 -5.01
N ASN A 274 -5.91 9.53 -4.82
CA ASN A 274 -4.56 9.77 -5.32
C ASN A 274 -4.39 8.99 -6.63
N TYR A 275 -3.81 9.63 -7.64
CA TYR A 275 -3.41 8.96 -8.87
C TYR A 275 -2.03 9.41 -9.31
N ASN A 276 -1.33 8.52 -10.01
CA ASN A 276 -0.05 8.80 -10.64
C ASN A 276 -0.10 8.34 -12.09
N GLN A 277 -0.09 9.32 -13.01
CA GLN A 277 -0.18 9.04 -14.44
C GLN A 277 1.06 8.33 -14.98
N LYS A 278 2.23 8.50 -14.36
CA LYS A 278 3.50 7.93 -14.82
C LYS A 278 3.52 6.40 -14.72
N ASP A 279 2.91 5.85 -13.67
CA ASP A 279 2.86 4.41 -13.41
C ASP A 279 1.43 3.85 -13.44
N LYS A 280 0.47 4.66 -13.86
CA LYS A 280 -0.95 4.33 -13.95
C LYS A 280 -1.58 3.73 -12.68
N TYR A 281 -1.03 4.07 -11.51
CA TYR A 281 -1.53 3.69 -10.20
C TYR A 281 -2.58 4.69 -9.71
N SER A 282 -3.63 4.18 -9.05
CA SER A 282 -4.60 5.02 -8.35
C SER A 282 -5.13 4.35 -7.09
N VAL A 283 -5.62 5.16 -6.16
CA VAL A 283 -6.14 4.68 -4.89
C VAL A 283 -7.25 5.60 -4.37
N VAL A 284 -8.30 4.99 -3.82
CA VAL A 284 -9.40 5.71 -3.18
C VAL A 284 -8.99 6.09 -1.77
N MET A 285 -9.08 7.39 -1.46
CA MET A 285 -8.69 7.95 -0.17
C MET A 285 -9.88 8.07 0.80
N GLY A 286 -11.04 8.40 0.26
CA GLY A 286 -12.26 8.71 1.01
C GLY A 286 -13.23 9.53 0.16
N GLY A 287 -14.34 9.94 0.74
CA GLY A 287 -15.38 10.66 0.01
C GLY A 287 -16.63 10.89 0.82
N VAL A 288 -17.59 11.55 0.19
CA VAL A 288 -18.97 11.64 0.67
C VAL A 288 -19.91 11.21 -0.44
N THR A 289 -21.01 10.56 -0.10
CA THR A 289 -22.03 10.18 -1.08
C THR A 289 -23.42 10.11 -0.45
N ARG A 290 -24.45 10.43 -1.25
CA ARG A 290 -25.85 10.12 -0.96
C ARG A 290 -26.30 8.80 -1.59
N GLU A 291 -25.48 8.21 -2.46
CA GLU A 291 -25.72 6.89 -3.01
C GLU A 291 -25.57 5.84 -1.90
N LYS A 292 -26.54 4.93 -1.80
CA LYS A 292 -26.58 3.92 -0.75
C LYS A 292 -25.73 2.70 -1.10
N SER A 293 -25.57 2.39 -2.38
CA SER A 293 -24.80 1.25 -2.85
C SER A 293 -23.34 1.62 -3.09
N ALA A 294 -22.41 1.04 -2.32
CA ALA A 294 -20.99 1.21 -2.61
C ALA A 294 -20.64 0.64 -4.00
N THR A 295 -21.34 -0.42 -4.43
CA THR A 295 -21.18 -1.02 -5.77
C THR A 295 -21.31 0.02 -6.88
N VAL A 296 -22.36 0.87 -6.82
CA VAL A 296 -22.63 1.93 -7.82
C VAL A 296 -21.49 2.94 -7.86
N VAL A 297 -21.06 3.40 -6.69
CA VAL A 297 -19.99 4.41 -6.57
C VAL A 297 -18.65 3.85 -7.05
N LEU A 298 -18.27 2.66 -6.58
CA LEU A 298 -17.02 1.98 -6.93
C LEU A 298 -16.94 1.64 -8.42
N GLU A 299 -18.02 1.15 -9.01
CA GLU A 299 -18.08 0.89 -10.45
C GLU A 299 -17.96 2.19 -11.27
N SER A 300 -18.59 3.27 -10.83
CA SER A 300 -18.50 4.57 -11.49
C SER A 300 -17.08 5.15 -11.44
N ILE A 301 -16.40 5.02 -10.29
CA ILE A 301 -14.99 5.38 -10.13
C ILE A 301 -14.11 4.58 -11.10
N ALA A 302 -14.31 3.25 -11.14
CA ALA A 302 -13.53 2.36 -11.99
C ALA A 302 -13.70 2.68 -13.48
N ARG A 303 -14.93 2.95 -13.93
CA ARG A 303 -15.21 3.40 -15.30
C ARG A 303 -14.49 4.70 -15.60
N LYS A 304 -14.59 5.69 -14.71
CA LYS A 304 -13.97 7.00 -14.92
C LYS A 304 -12.44 6.93 -15.01
N LEU A 305 -11.81 6.11 -14.18
CA LEU A 305 -10.35 5.90 -14.24
C LEU A 305 -9.93 5.17 -15.51
N SER A 306 -10.73 4.21 -15.98
CA SER A 306 -10.50 3.52 -17.26
C SER A 306 -10.56 4.51 -18.43
N GLU A 307 -11.55 5.41 -18.46
CA GLU A 307 -11.63 6.51 -19.45
C GLU A 307 -10.39 7.42 -19.42
N MET A 308 -9.81 7.61 -18.24
CA MET A 308 -8.57 8.36 -18.03
C MET A 308 -7.29 7.55 -18.37
N ASN A 309 -7.43 6.35 -18.95
CA ASN A 309 -6.33 5.45 -19.32
C ASN A 309 -5.44 5.03 -18.13
N MET A 310 -6.03 4.95 -16.94
CA MET A 310 -5.39 4.33 -15.77
C MET A 310 -5.42 2.81 -15.91
N ALA A 311 -4.52 2.11 -15.20
CA ALA A 311 -4.40 0.65 -15.28
C ALA A 311 -4.88 -0.07 -14.03
N TYR A 312 -4.96 0.66 -12.92
CA TYR A 312 -5.09 0.03 -11.61
C TYR A 312 -5.72 0.97 -10.58
N ILE A 313 -6.56 0.41 -9.70
CA ILE A 313 -7.12 1.09 -8.53
C ILE A 313 -7.13 0.18 -7.29
N GLU A 314 -6.80 0.76 -6.14
CA GLU A 314 -6.94 0.16 -4.81
C GLU A 314 -7.98 0.87 -3.93
N ILE A 315 -8.60 0.10 -3.03
CA ILE A 315 -9.32 0.61 -1.87
C ILE A 315 -9.07 -0.33 -0.68
N ILE A 316 -8.91 0.24 0.50
CA ILE A 316 -8.78 -0.52 1.75
C ILE A 316 -10.03 -0.27 2.58
N LEU A 317 -10.69 -1.36 2.96
CA LEU A 317 -11.96 -1.38 3.70
C LEU A 317 -11.78 -2.19 4.99
N ASP A 318 -12.55 -1.90 6.04
CA ASP A 318 -12.48 -2.71 7.25
C ASP A 318 -12.93 -4.17 7.04
N ALA A 319 -12.43 -5.05 7.89
CA ALA A 319 -12.71 -6.48 7.87
C ALA A 319 -13.95 -6.90 8.68
N TYR A 320 -14.82 -5.95 9.08
CA TYR A 320 -15.94 -6.20 10.00
C TYR A 320 -17.32 -5.95 9.37
N THR A 321 -17.35 -5.47 8.12
CA THR A 321 -18.58 -5.12 7.40
C THR A 321 -18.81 -6.02 6.18
N PRO A 322 -19.38 -7.24 6.33
CA PRO A 322 -19.61 -8.19 5.24
C PRO A 322 -20.38 -7.62 4.03
N GLN A 323 -21.36 -6.74 4.28
CA GLN A 323 -22.11 -6.08 3.21
C GLN A 323 -21.20 -5.28 2.28
N LEU A 324 -20.30 -4.49 2.86
CA LEU A 324 -19.38 -3.65 2.10
C LEU A 324 -18.32 -4.49 1.37
N GLN A 325 -17.87 -5.59 1.98
CA GLN A 325 -16.98 -6.56 1.32
C GLN A 325 -17.63 -7.16 0.07
N ARG A 326 -18.91 -7.53 0.16
CA ARG A 326 -19.70 -8.03 -0.97
C ARG A 326 -19.88 -6.95 -2.04
N GLU A 327 -20.22 -5.73 -1.66
CA GLU A 327 -20.42 -4.62 -2.61
C GLU A 327 -19.14 -4.26 -3.38
N ALA A 328 -17.98 -4.29 -2.71
CA ALA A 328 -16.68 -4.13 -3.38
C ALA A 328 -16.43 -5.24 -4.41
N MET A 329 -16.69 -6.50 -4.05
CA MET A 329 -16.58 -7.65 -4.95
C MET A 329 -17.51 -7.54 -6.16
N ASP A 330 -18.74 -7.06 -5.97
CA ASP A 330 -19.69 -6.89 -7.08
C ASP A 330 -19.30 -5.74 -8.01
N ALA A 331 -18.60 -4.73 -7.51
CA ALA A 331 -17.90 -3.72 -8.31
C ALA A 331 -16.57 -4.23 -8.90
N ARG A 332 -16.29 -5.54 -8.79
CA ARG A 332 -15.11 -6.24 -9.31
C ARG A 332 -13.79 -5.75 -8.72
N TYR A 333 -13.83 -5.24 -7.49
CA TYR A 333 -12.66 -5.05 -6.65
C TYR A 333 -12.37 -6.37 -5.93
N ILE A 334 -11.24 -6.99 -6.24
CA ILE A 334 -10.88 -8.33 -5.76
C ILE A 334 -9.96 -8.20 -4.53
N PRO A 335 -10.19 -8.97 -3.45
CA PRO A 335 -9.27 -9.07 -2.33
C PRO A 335 -7.87 -9.39 -2.81
N SER A 336 -6.93 -8.54 -2.43
CA SER A 336 -5.52 -8.62 -2.83
C SER A 336 -4.63 -8.82 -1.61
N GLY A 337 -5.12 -8.48 -0.41
CA GLY A 337 -4.45 -8.77 0.84
C GLY A 337 -5.35 -8.60 2.06
N TYR A 338 -4.92 -9.18 3.17
CA TYR A 338 -5.50 -9.00 4.49
C TYR A 338 -4.50 -8.31 5.40
N PHE A 339 -4.84 -7.12 5.91
CA PHE A 339 -3.94 -6.26 6.67
C PHE A 339 -4.45 -6.12 8.11
N PRO A 340 -3.97 -6.96 9.04
CA PRO A 340 -4.42 -6.88 10.42
C PRO A 340 -3.88 -5.62 11.09
N CYS A 341 -4.57 -5.15 12.13
CA CYS A 341 -4.18 -3.96 12.90
C CYS A 341 -3.96 -2.68 12.06
N ALA A 342 -4.46 -2.59 10.83
CA ALA A 342 -4.17 -1.48 9.92
C ALA A 342 -4.70 -0.15 10.46
N LYS A 343 -6.00 -0.09 10.79
CA LYS A 343 -6.67 1.15 11.21
C LYS A 343 -6.69 1.27 12.73
N LYS A 344 -6.27 2.41 13.28
CA LYS A 344 -6.40 2.71 14.70
C LYS A 344 -7.67 3.52 14.95
N SER A 345 -8.50 3.09 15.89
CA SER A 345 -9.70 3.84 16.30
C SER A 345 -10.07 3.52 17.75
N ALA A 346 -10.43 4.53 18.53
CA ALA A 346 -10.85 4.40 19.93
C ALA A 346 -9.91 3.52 20.79
N GLY A 347 -8.59 3.63 20.59
CA GLY A 347 -7.59 2.86 21.35
C GLY A 347 -7.40 1.40 20.91
N LYS A 348 -8.22 0.90 19.98
CA LYS A 348 -8.08 -0.41 19.36
C LYS A 348 -7.50 -0.33 17.95
N ARG A 349 -7.10 -1.48 17.41
CA ARG A 349 -6.65 -1.63 16.02
C ARG A 349 -7.56 -2.59 15.29
N TYR A 350 -8.03 -2.18 14.12
CA TYR A 350 -8.97 -2.92 13.30
C TYR A 350 -8.24 -3.49 12.09
N ASP A 351 -8.58 -4.72 11.77
CA ASP A 351 -8.14 -5.38 10.54
C ASP A 351 -8.83 -4.73 9.33
N CYS A 352 -8.11 -4.71 8.21
CA CYS A 352 -8.61 -4.22 6.93
C CYS A 352 -8.32 -5.21 5.81
N ILE A 353 -9.09 -5.12 4.73
CA ILE A 353 -8.89 -5.88 3.51
C ILE A 353 -8.47 -4.89 2.43
N VAL A 354 -7.40 -5.22 1.73
CA VAL A 354 -6.98 -4.47 0.55
C VAL A 354 -7.68 -5.08 -0.65
N PHE A 355 -8.55 -4.31 -1.29
CA PHE A 355 -9.14 -4.69 -2.56
C PHE A 355 -8.49 -3.93 -3.70
N SER A 356 -8.36 -4.58 -4.85
CA SER A 356 -7.88 -3.92 -6.05
C SER A 356 -8.60 -4.35 -7.30
N ARG A 357 -8.52 -3.51 -8.31
CA ARG A 357 -9.03 -3.77 -9.65
C ARG A 357 -8.01 -3.31 -10.67
N THR A 358 -7.67 -4.20 -11.59
CA THR A 358 -6.89 -3.85 -12.78
C THR A 358 -7.81 -3.70 -13.99
N PHE A 359 -7.45 -2.77 -14.87
CA PHE A 359 -8.13 -2.53 -16.15
C PHE A 359 -7.36 -3.14 -17.33
N GLU A 360 -6.21 -3.75 -17.06
CA GLU A 360 -5.35 -4.35 -18.06
C GLU A 360 -5.26 -5.86 -17.87
N VAL A 361 -4.78 -6.56 -18.91
CA VAL A 361 -4.52 -8.00 -18.84
C VAL A 361 -3.39 -8.26 -17.84
N LEU A 362 -3.62 -9.22 -16.94
CA LEU A 362 -2.64 -9.65 -15.95
C LEU A 362 -1.38 -10.20 -16.63
N ASP A 363 -0.20 -9.73 -16.20
CA ASP A 363 1.09 -10.15 -16.75
C ASP A 363 2.04 -10.56 -15.62
N PHE A 364 2.41 -11.85 -15.62
CA PHE A 364 3.25 -12.45 -14.58
C PHE A 364 4.62 -12.91 -15.08
N ARG A 365 5.03 -12.55 -16.31
CA ARG A 365 6.28 -13.06 -16.92
C ARG A 365 7.52 -12.80 -16.06
N ASN A 366 7.56 -11.68 -15.36
CA ASN A 366 8.70 -11.27 -14.53
C ASN A 366 8.50 -11.49 -13.02
N VAL A 367 7.46 -12.23 -12.63
CA VAL A 367 7.09 -12.42 -11.22
C VAL A 367 7.85 -13.58 -10.59
N LYS A 368 8.56 -13.30 -9.50
CA LYS A 368 9.32 -14.25 -8.68
C LYS A 368 8.87 -14.14 -7.23
N LEU A 369 8.21 -15.19 -6.73
CA LEU A 369 7.55 -15.20 -5.42
C LEU A 369 8.12 -16.27 -4.50
N ILE A 370 8.33 -15.93 -3.23
CA ILE A 370 8.47 -16.92 -2.17
C ILE A 370 7.14 -17.65 -1.93
N SER A 371 7.22 -18.86 -1.34
CA SER A 371 6.12 -19.84 -1.30
C SER A 371 4.78 -19.25 -0.86
N LEU A 372 4.74 -18.49 0.24
CA LEU A 372 3.48 -17.99 0.78
C LEU A 372 2.79 -16.94 -0.12
N TYR A 373 3.55 -16.09 -0.82
CA TYR A 373 2.96 -15.15 -1.78
C TYR A 373 2.36 -15.84 -3.01
N LYS A 374 2.83 -17.04 -3.36
CA LYS A 374 2.18 -17.84 -4.41
C LYS A 374 0.77 -18.26 -4.01
N ASN A 375 0.52 -18.49 -2.72
CA ASN A 375 -0.81 -18.83 -2.24
C ASN A 375 -1.74 -17.61 -2.33
N PHE A 376 -1.29 -16.42 -1.92
CA PHE A 376 -2.06 -15.18 -2.14
C PHE A 376 -2.39 -14.96 -3.62
N LEU A 377 -1.42 -15.18 -4.52
CA LEU A 377 -1.66 -15.04 -5.96
C LEU A 377 -2.67 -16.07 -6.47
N ARG A 378 -2.64 -17.30 -5.95
CA ARG A 378 -3.60 -18.34 -6.33
C ARG A 378 -5.03 -17.95 -5.94
N GLU A 379 -5.22 -17.49 -4.70
CA GLU A 379 -6.55 -17.04 -4.24
C GLU A 379 -7.05 -15.84 -5.05
N TYR A 380 -6.17 -14.87 -5.35
CA TYR A 380 -6.51 -13.75 -6.23
C TYR A 380 -6.94 -14.21 -7.62
N LEU A 381 -6.16 -15.12 -8.25
CA LEU A 381 -6.45 -15.60 -9.60
C LEU A 381 -7.73 -16.43 -9.67
N ALA A 382 -8.07 -17.18 -8.61
CA ALA A 382 -9.32 -17.90 -8.53
C ALA A 382 -10.52 -16.94 -8.60
N LEU A 383 -10.50 -15.87 -7.78
CA LEU A 383 -11.54 -14.84 -7.80
C LEU A 383 -11.53 -14.02 -9.10
N TRP A 384 -10.35 -13.73 -9.66
CA TRP A 384 -10.25 -13.01 -10.92
C TRP A 384 -10.85 -13.81 -12.09
N ARG A 385 -10.55 -15.11 -12.18
CA ARG A 385 -11.13 -15.98 -13.20
C ARG A 385 -12.65 -16.02 -13.07
N GLU A 386 -13.15 -16.19 -11.86
CA GLU A 386 -14.58 -16.20 -11.57
C GLU A 386 -15.28 -14.89 -12.01
N HIS A 387 -14.68 -13.74 -11.71
CA HIS A 387 -15.29 -12.43 -11.98
C HIS A 387 -15.16 -11.95 -13.43
N TYR A 388 -14.08 -12.29 -14.13
CA TYR A 388 -13.76 -11.73 -15.45
C TYR A 388 -13.82 -12.74 -16.60
N ILE A 389 -13.80 -14.04 -16.31
CA ILE A 389 -13.83 -15.10 -17.34
C ILE A 389 -15.13 -15.89 -17.19
N GLU A 390 -15.36 -16.54 -16.05
CA GLU A 390 -16.50 -17.45 -15.88
C GLU A 390 -17.84 -16.71 -15.96
N SER A 391 -17.91 -15.47 -15.46
CA SER A 391 -19.09 -14.61 -15.53
C SER A 391 -19.59 -14.39 -16.96
N ALA A 392 -18.69 -14.37 -17.96
CA ALA A 392 -19.05 -14.19 -19.36
C ALA A 392 -19.83 -15.39 -19.93
N PHE A 393 -19.67 -16.57 -19.34
CA PHE A 393 -20.32 -17.82 -19.78
C PHE A 393 -21.59 -18.15 -19.00
N ARG A 394 -21.97 -17.35 -18.01
CA ARG A 394 -23.18 -17.54 -17.18
C ARG A 394 -24.37 -16.69 -17.64
N ASN A 395 -24.22 -15.93 -18.72
CA ASN A 395 -25.25 -15.08 -19.29
C ASN A 395 -26.24 -15.84 -20.19
N ASP A 396 -26.52 -17.12 -19.90
CA ASP A 396 -27.53 -17.93 -20.61
C ASP A 396 -28.91 -17.83 -19.94
#